data_AF-A0A959A6Y7-F1
#
_entry.id   AF-A0A959A6Y7-F1
#
_cell.length_a   1.000
_cell.length_b   1.000
_cell.length_c   1.000
_cell.angle_alpha   90.00
_cell.angle_beta   90.00
_cell.angle_gamma   90.00
#
_symmetry.space_group_name_H-M   'P 1'
#
loop_
_entity.id
_entity.type
_entity.pdbx_description
1 polymer ?
#
loop_
_entity_poly.entity_id
_entity_poly.type
_entity_poly.pdbx_seq_one_letter_code
_entity_poly.pdbx_strand_id
1 'polypeptide(L)'
;MKSNILFFFLTLSTLAQAQYTYISDRRFFGTDDLVGYDFKPAVKEIPNESREDIDAGKYSFGISFNNLYVKGDGIEGVYNINNIHPEEYGFKLLLMNARDARLQGHLKVIINKYNMVEALIFKRSPTDKEIIFYQSAIPGKLNDEEKAYFTDRGELVIESTDSLWGKTFYPFLRIHKDANVQERLKMKDSTSITFIETITVVEKDAKKKKKSKEEGAGESPVDSLTLRIDEAGADSILAGDPDKKVKITKEYFVVVQSILQYKDGQRENTTEKYPIRKINEKEDAEAGLQEEKYLWEFVTDNKTKIHLYLNGDHTVSTFEVGEKVYLMRGF
;
A
#
# COMPACT_ATOMS: atom_id res chain seq x y z
N MET A 1 -41.92 15.44 39.82
CA MET A 1 -40.51 15.05 40.03
C MET A 1 -40.01 14.40 38.76
N LYS A 2 -39.06 15.02 38.06
CA LYS A 2 -38.47 14.50 36.82
C LYS A 2 -37.30 13.59 37.21
N SER A 3 -37.37 12.32 36.81
CA SER A 3 -36.32 11.34 37.03
C SER A 3 -35.21 11.57 36.01
N ASN A 4 -34.01 11.90 36.50
CA ASN A 4 -32.81 12.03 35.66
C ASN A 4 -32.26 10.63 35.38
N ILE A 5 -32.42 10.17 34.14
CA ILE A 5 -31.69 9.02 33.60
C ILE A 5 -30.26 9.50 33.34
N LEU A 6 -29.33 9.07 34.18
CA LEU A 6 -27.90 9.26 33.97
C LEU A 6 -27.43 8.23 32.93
N PHE A 7 -27.36 8.65 31.66
CA PHE A 7 -26.70 7.88 30.60
C PHE A 7 -25.19 7.93 30.84
N PHE A 8 -24.65 6.87 31.42
CA PHE A 8 -23.20 6.65 31.52
C PHE A 8 -22.71 6.16 30.15
N PHE A 9 -22.30 7.09 29.28
CA PHE A 9 -21.60 6.72 28.05
C PHE A 9 -20.20 6.24 28.40
N LEU A 10 -20.07 4.92 28.42
CA LEU A 10 -18.84 4.15 28.53
C LEU A 10 -18.04 4.32 27.23
N THR A 11 -17.04 5.18 27.19
CA THR A 11 -16.04 5.16 26.10
C THR A 11 -14.89 4.26 26.54
N LEU A 12 -15.01 2.95 26.25
CA LEU A 12 -13.84 2.08 26.19
C LEU A 12 -13.01 2.50 24.98
N SER A 13 -11.97 3.30 25.22
CA SER A 13 -10.90 3.51 24.27
C SER A 13 -10.15 2.18 24.14
N THR A 14 -10.48 1.39 23.12
CA THR A 14 -9.74 0.17 22.80
C THR A 14 -8.32 0.57 22.42
N LEU A 15 -7.37 0.39 23.34
CA LEU A 15 -5.95 0.52 23.04
C LEU A 15 -5.62 -0.54 21.99
N ALA A 16 -5.30 -0.07 20.78
CA ALA A 16 -4.47 -0.88 19.91
C ALA A 16 -3.24 -1.32 20.69
N GLN A 17 -2.87 -2.60 20.62
CA GLN A 17 -1.46 -2.94 20.82
C GLN A 17 -0.76 -2.27 19.65
N ALA A 18 -0.33 -1.04 19.89
CA ALA A 18 0.32 -0.23 18.90
C ALA A 18 1.62 -0.97 18.54
N GLN A 19 1.96 -0.95 17.27
CA GLN A 19 3.21 -1.50 16.77
C GLN A 19 4.21 -0.36 16.65
N TYR A 20 5.48 -0.62 16.89
CA TYR A 20 6.53 0.35 16.54
C TYR A 20 6.52 0.58 15.03
N THR A 21 6.89 1.79 14.62
CA THR A 21 7.40 1.98 13.26
C THR A 21 8.88 1.65 13.29
N TYR A 22 9.32 0.79 12.38
CA TYR A 22 10.71 0.40 12.24
C TYR A 22 11.41 1.25 11.18
N ILE A 23 12.73 1.37 11.29
CA ILE A 23 13.55 2.14 10.34
C ILE A 23 13.31 1.67 8.90
N SER A 24 13.20 0.35 8.69
CA SER A 24 13.05 -0.26 7.37
C SER A 24 11.62 -0.29 6.83
N ASP A 25 10.64 0.29 7.53
CA ASP A 25 9.23 0.21 7.11
C ASP A 25 8.93 1.05 5.86
N ARG A 26 9.64 2.18 5.67
CA ARG A 26 9.40 3.12 4.55
C ARG A 26 10.63 3.96 4.24
N ARG A 27 10.87 4.28 2.97
CA ARG A 27 11.76 5.37 2.54
C ARG A 27 10.99 6.63 2.17
N PHE A 28 11.65 7.77 2.34
CA PHE A 28 11.10 9.10 2.17
C PHE A 28 12.01 9.89 1.24
N PHE A 29 11.55 10.10 0.02
CA PHE A 29 12.25 10.84 -1.03
C PHE A 29 11.83 12.30 -1.06
N GLY A 30 10.58 12.59 -0.72
CA GLY A 30 10.01 13.93 -0.68
C GLY A 30 9.30 14.28 0.62
N THR A 31 8.90 15.53 0.75
CA THR A 31 8.13 16.01 1.92
C THR A 31 6.69 15.48 1.91
N ASP A 32 6.16 15.18 0.73
CA ASP A 32 4.87 14.55 0.49
C ASP A 32 4.81 13.12 1.03
N ASP A 33 5.93 12.39 1.03
CA ASP A 33 6.01 11.05 1.63
C ASP A 33 5.73 11.02 3.13
N LEU A 34 5.90 12.14 3.83
CA LEU A 34 5.63 12.26 5.25
C LEU A 34 4.13 12.33 5.53
N VAL A 35 3.33 12.81 4.57
CA VAL A 35 1.91 13.09 4.77
C VAL A 35 1.13 11.79 4.95
N GLY A 36 0.40 11.70 6.04
CA GLY A 36 -0.38 10.53 6.42
C GLY A 36 0.40 9.47 7.19
N TYR A 37 1.71 9.64 7.39
CA TYR A 37 2.52 8.72 8.18
C TYR A 37 2.45 9.05 9.68
N ASP A 38 2.36 8.02 10.51
CA ASP A 38 2.31 8.12 11.98
C ASP A 38 3.45 7.33 12.61
N PHE A 39 4.53 8.04 12.94
CA PHE A 39 5.70 7.44 13.56
C PHE A 39 5.41 7.04 15.01
N LYS A 40 5.76 5.81 15.37
CA LYS A 40 5.66 5.22 16.72
C LYS A 40 7.06 4.77 17.15
N PRO A 41 7.85 5.69 17.74
CA PRO A 41 9.23 5.41 18.14
C PRO A 41 9.32 4.44 19.31
N ALA A 42 10.53 3.93 19.53
CA ALA A 42 10.84 2.92 20.54
C ALA A 42 11.75 3.43 21.66
N VAL A 43 12.49 4.51 21.43
CA VAL A 43 13.35 5.13 22.45
C VAL A 43 13.08 6.62 22.51
N LYS A 44 13.11 7.18 23.71
CA LYS A 44 13.07 8.63 23.96
C LYS A 44 14.35 9.05 24.67
N GLU A 45 14.94 10.15 24.24
CA GLU A 45 16.14 10.75 24.82
C GLU A 45 15.94 12.25 25.02
N ILE A 46 16.26 12.73 26.21
CA ILE A 46 16.46 14.16 26.50
C ILE A 46 17.96 14.36 26.67
N PRO A 47 18.62 15.11 25.77
CA PRO A 47 20.08 15.22 25.76
C PRO A 47 20.64 15.64 27.12
N ASN A 48 21.64 14.90 27.61
CA ASN A 48 22.29 15.09 28.91
C ASN A 48 21.40 14.90 30.15
N GLU A 49 20.20 14.33 30.00
CA GLU A 49 19.26 14.13 31.12
C GLU A 49 18.79 12.69 31.27
N SER A 50 18.21 12.11 30.22
CA SER A 50 17.62 10.78 30.32
C SER A 50 17.51 10.10 28.96
N ARG A 51 17.54 8.77 28.97
CA ARG A 51 17.26 7.92 27.83
C ARG A 51 16.48 6.71 28.32
N GLU A 52 15.34 6.45 27.71
CA GLU A 52 14.43 5.38 28.12
C GLU A 52 13.82 4.69 26.90
N ASP A 53 13.67 3.38 26.98
CA ASP A 53 12.83 2.62 26.05
C ASP A 53 11.35 2.93 26.36
N ILE A 54 10.54 3.05 25.32
CA ILE A 54 9.13 3.38 25.41
C ILE A 54 8.28 2.29 24.78
N ASP A 55 7.11 2.04 25.37
CA ASP A 55 6.13 1.12 24.80
C ASP A 55 5.61 1.65 23.47
N ALA A 56 5.35 0.74 22.54
CA ALA A 56 4.84 1.08 21.22
C ALA A 56 3.56 1.93 21.33
N GLY A 57 3.54 3.05 20.59
CA GLY A 57 2.43 4.00 20.57
C GLY A 57 2.17 4.77 21.87
N LYS A 58 3.07 4.67 22.87
CA LYS A 58 3.09 5.61 24.01
C LYS A 58 3.36 7.03 23.52
N TYR A 59 4.33 7.15 22.62
CA TYR A 59 4.57 8.36 21.84
C TYR A 59 4.23 8.12 20.38
N SER A 60 3.66 9.12 19.71
CA SER A 60 3.49 9.07 18.26
C SER A 60 3.50 10.46 17.60
N PHE A 61 3.84 10.48 16.31
CA PHE A 61 3.95 11.69 15.49
C PHE A 61 3.24 11.46 14.16
N GLY A 62 1.95 11.79 14.13
CA GLY A 62 1.11 11.73 12.94
C GLY A 62 1.21 13.01 12.14
N ILE A 63 1.65 12.94 10.89
CA ILE A 63 1.82 14.10 10.02
C ILE A 63 0.66 14.15 9.04
N SER A 64 -0.01 15.29 8.93
CA SER A 64 -0.94 15.60 7.84
C SER A 64 -0.44 16.84 7.08
N PHE A 65 -1.16 17.29 6.05
CA PHE A 65 -0.77 18.51 5.32
C PHE A 65 -0.67 19.75 6.22
N ASN A 66 -1.58 19.88 7.18
CA ASN A 66 -1.72 21.11 7.97
C ASN A 66 -1.30 20.93 9.43
N ASN A 67 -1.25 19.71 9.94
CA ASN A 67 -1.10 19.44 11.37
C ASN A 67 -0.12 18.32 11.64
N LEU A 68 0.67 18.50 12.68
CA LEU A 68 1.37 17.44 13.40
C LEU A 68 0.55 17.06 14.64
N TYR A 69 0.12 15.80 14.70
CA TYR A 69 -0.54 15.19 15.84
C TYR A 69 0.53 14.50 16.69
N VAL A 70 0.81 15.03 17.87
CA VAL A 70 1.76 14.44 18.81
C VAL A 70 0.99 13.78 19.94
N LYS A 71 1.30 12.51 20.19
CA LYS A 71 0.87 11.79 21.39
C LYS A 71 2.07 11.59 22.31
N GLY A 72 1.85 11.71 23.62
CA GLY A 72 2.80 11.28 24.64
C GLY A 72 2.94 12.23 25.82
N ASP A 73 3.41 11.68 26.94
CA ASP A 73 3.41 12.35 28.23
C ASP A 73 4.18 13.69 28.16
N GLY A 74 3.49 14.78 28.48
CA GLY A 74 4.05 16.14 28.57
C GLY A 74 4.17 16.91 27.25
N ILE A 75 3.97 16.25 26.10
CA ILE A 75 4.10 16.87 24.76
C ILE A 75 2.87 16.70 23.85
N GLU A 76 1.86 15.96 24.32
CA GLU A 76 0.64 15.70 23.58
C GLU A 76 -0.04 16.99 23.11
N GLY A 77 -0.45 17.00 21.85
CA GLY A 77 -1.12 18.15 21.25
C GLY A 77 -1.17 18.11 19.73
N VAL A 78 -1.88 19.08 19.17
CA VAL A 78 -1.96 19.32 17.72
C VAL A 78 -1.22 20.62 17.42
N TYR A 79 -0.26 20.55 16.51
CA TYR A 79 0.59 21.67 16.11
C TYR A 79 0.34 21.96 14.63
N ASN A 80 0.07 23.22 14.30
CA ASN A 80 -0.09 23.61 12.91
C ASN A 80 1.28 23.57 12.22
N ILE A 81 1.34 22.93 11.07
CA ILE A 81 2.51 22.90 10.20
C ILE A 81 2.44 24.16 9.34
N ASN A 82 3.38 25.07 9.56
CA ASN A 82 3.50 26.28 8.74
C ASN A 82 4.23 25.97 7.43
N ASN A 83 5.26 25.13 7.50
CA ASN A 83 6.03 24.71 6.32
C ASN A 83 6.76 23.38 6.59
N ILE A 84 7.00 22.61 5.53
CA ILE A 84 7.88 21.44 5.51
C ILE A 84 8.92 21.66 4.42
N HIS A 85 10.20 21.56 4.76
CA HIS A 85 11.29 21.69 3.79
C HIS A 85 12.34 20.58 3.97
N PRO A 86 13.00 20.17 2.88
CA PRO A 86 14.15 19.27 2.95
C PRO A 86 15.34 20.00 3.58
N GLU A 87 16.19 19.23 4.24
CA GLU A 87 17.41 19.63 4.95
C GLU A 87 18.50 18.56 4.70
N GLU A 88 19.78 18.88 4.96
CA GLU A 88 20.88 17.91 4.74
C GLU A 88 20.71 16.59 5.51
N TYR A 89 20.02 16.64 6.66
CA TYR A 89 19.75 15.47 7.51
C TYR A 89 18.39 14.79 7.21
N GLY A 90 17.58 15.31 6.29
CA GLY A 90 16.23 14.82 6.02
C GLY A 90 15.22 15.95 5.85
N PHE A 91 14.31 16.12 6.80
CA PHE A 91 13.22 17.09 6.69
C PHE A 91 13.00 17.90 7.97
N LYS A 92 12.48 19.11 7.82
CA LYS A 92 12.10 19.96 8.94
C LYS A 92 10.71 20.53 8.77
N LEU A 93 9.86 20.22 9.74
CA LEU A 93 8.53 20.79 9.89
C LEU A 93 8.65 21.97 10.85
N LEU A 94 8.25 23.16 10.39
CA LEU A 94 8.11 24.33 11.24
C LEU A 94 6.71 24.34 11.85
N LEU A 95 6.67 24.33 13.18
CA LEU A 95 5.45 24.14 13.93
C LEU A 95 5.03 25.44 14.61
N MET A 96 3.74 25.70 14.62
CA MET A 96 3.11 26.78 15.37
C MET A 96 2.01 26.20 16.24
N ASN A 97 2.00 26.57 17.53
CA ASN A 97 0.91 26.14 18.39
C ASN A 97 -0.41 26.80 17.93
N ALA A 98 -1.46 26.00 17.78
CA ALA A 98 -2.77 26.48 17.31
C ALA A 98 -3.44 27.48 18.26
N ARG A 99 -3.06 27.51 19.54
CA ARG A 99 -3.61 28.40 20.58
C ARG A 99 -2.74 29.63 20.86
N ASP A 100 -1.43 29.55 20.61
CA ASP A 100 -0.49 30.67 20.80
C ASP A 100 0.59 30.67 19.72
N ALA A 101 0.49 31.60 18.77
CA ALA A 101 1.40 31.73 17.64
C ALA A 101 2.85 32.10 18.02
N ARG A 102 3.10 32.54 19.27
CA ARG A 102 4.46 32.80 19.78
C ARG A 102 5.21 31.52 20.12
N LEU A 103 4.49 30.43 20.38
CA LEU A 103 5.07 29.12 20.63
C LEU A 103 5.37 28.45 19.30
N GLN A 104 6.56 28.78 18.76
CA GLN A 104 7.08 28.21 17.53
C GLN A 104 8.08 27.09 17.85
N GLY A 105 7.77 25.91 17.34
CA GLY A 105 8.56 24.71 17.52
C GLY A 105 9.01 24.11 16.20
N HIS A 106 9.54 22.90 16.25
CA HIS A 106 9.84 22.11 15.06
C HIS A 106 9.76 20.61 15.33
N LEU A 107 9.57 19.87 14.25
CA LEU A 107 9.91 18.46 14.18
C LEU A 107 10.98 18.31 13.09
N LYS A 108 12.16 17.82 13.46
CA LYS A 108 13.17 17.37 12.50
C LYS A 108 12.99 15.88 12.31
N VAL A 109 12.95 15.44 11.06
CA VAL A 109 12.90 14.04 10.65
C VAL A 109 14.27 13.70 10.11
N ILE A 110 15.00 12.84 10.82
CA ILE A 110 16.37 12.47 10.48
C ILE A 110 16.33 11.19 9.65
N ILE A 111 16.86 11.26 8.43
CA ILE A 111 16.96 10.12 7.52
C ILE A 111 18.41 9.64 7.41
N ASN A 112 18.58 8.35 7.20
CA ASN A 112 19.87 7.78 6.87
C ASN A 112 20.14 7.83 5.35
N LYS A 113 21.31 7.35 4.91
CA LYS A 113 21.73 7.29 3.50
C LYS A 113 20.83 6.45 2.58
N TYR A 114 19.88 5.70 3.13
CA TYR A 114 18.91 4.89 2.39
C TYR A 114 17.51 5.54 2.37
N ASN A 115 17.42 6.81 2.77
CA ASN A 115 16.18 7.60 2.88
C ASN A 115 15.21 7.04 3.92
N MET A 116 15.70 6.30 4.92
CA MET A 116 14.88 5.72 5.99
C MET A 116 14.98 6.57 7.25
N VAL A 117 13.86 6.81 7.93
CA VAL A 117 13.83 7.61 9.16
C VAL A 117 14.41 6.83 10.34
N GLU A 118 15.47 7.37 10.95
CA GLU A 118 16.11 6.79 12.14
C GLU A 118 15.74 7.51 13.43
N ALA A 119 15.46 8.81 13.35
CA ALA A 119 15.14 9.61 14.52
C ALA A 119 14.22 10.79 14.19
N LEU A 120 13.51 11.24 15.22
CA LEU A 120 12.69 12.44 15.23
C LEU A 120 13.20 13.36 16.34
N ILE A 121 13.47 14.62 16.03
CA ILE A 121 13.84 15.61 17.04
C ILE A 121 12.71 16.62 17.16
N PHE A 122 11.99 16.54 18.29
CA PHE A 122 10.85 17.39 18.56
C PHE A 122 11.24 18.51 19.52
N LYS A 123 10.88 19.74 19.16
CA LYS A 123 10.97 20.91 20.04
C LYS A 123 9.64 21.63 20.02
N ARG A 124 8.99 21.72 21.18
CA ARG A 124 7.65 22.32 21.28
C ARG A 124 7.65 23.85 21.16
N SER A 125 8.65 24.50 21.73
CA SER A 125 8.78 25.97 21.73
C SER A 125 10.25 26.38 21.85
N PRO A 126 10.62 27.67 21.69
CA PRO A 126 12.02 28.11 21.77
C PRO A 126 12.67 27.84 23.13
N THR A 127 11.89 27.88 24.21
CA THR A 127 12.33 27.68 25.60
C THR A 127 12.32 26.23 26.06
N ASP A 128 11.58 25.35 25.37
CA ASP A 128 11.57 23.92 25.68
C ASP A 128 12.86 23.25 25.20
N LYS A 129 13.25 22.15 25.84
CA LYS A 129 14.38 21.33 25.39
C LYS A 129 13.98 20.51 24.16
N GLU A 130 14.95 20.17 23.33
CA GLU A 130 14.74 19.18 22.27
C GLU A 130 14.62 17.78 22.91
N ILE A 131 13.69 16.98 22.39
CA ILE A 131 13.53 15.57 22.75
C ILE A 131 13.75 14.76 21.48
N ILE A 132 14.63 13.76 21.56
CA ILE A 132 14.97 12.89 20.45
C ILE A 132 14.21 11.57 20.62
N PHE A 133 13.57 11.12 19.56
CA PHE A 133 12.88 9.85 19.51
C PHE A 133 13.53 8.97 18.45
N TYR A 134 13.99 7.78 18.84
CA TYR A 134 14.62 6.86 17.90
C TYR A 134 13.66 5.76 17.46
N GLN A 135 13.73 5.48 16.17
CA GLN A 135 13.12 4.32 15.55
C GLN A 135 13.98 3.08 15.85
N SER A 136 13.35 1.94 16.12
CA SER A 136 14.10 0.68 16.27
C SER A 136 14.32 0.01 14.92
N ALA A 137 15.38 -0.78 14.84
CA ALA A 137 15.48 -1.81 13.82
C ALA A 137 14.36 -2.85 14.03
N ILE A 138 13.85 -3.40 12.94
CA ILE A 138 12.90 -4.51 12.99
C ILE A 138 13.55 -5.74 13.65
N PRO A 139 12.88 -6.44 14.59
CA PRO A 139 13.42 -7.67 15.17
C PRO A 139 13.67 -8.72 14.09
N GLY A 140 14.83 -9.40 14.14
CA GLY A 140 15.25 -10.33 13.08
C GLY A 140 14.20 -11.39 12.72
N LYS A 141 13.59 -12.02 13.73
CA LYS A 141 12.50 -12.99 13.51
C LYS A 141 11.30 -12.39 12.78
N LEU A 142 10.86 -11.19 13.17
CA LEU A 142 9.74 -10.54 12.52
C LEU A 142 10.10 -10.16 11.08
N ASN A 143 11.32 -9.68 10.87
CA ASN A 143 11.82 -9.36 9.53
C ASN A 143 11.85 -10.58 8.61
N ASP A 144 12.27 -11.75 9.11
CA ASP A 144 12.28 -12.99 8.35
C ASP A 144 10.87 -13.46 8.01
N GLU A 145 9.93 -13.37 8.97
CA GLU A 145 8.51 -13.70 8.74
C GLU A 145 7.88 -12.77 7.68
N GLU A 146 8.11 -11.46 7.80
CA GLU A 146 7.62 -10.47 6.83
C GLU A 146 8.29 -10.63 5.47
N LYS A 147 9.53 -11.10 5.43
CA LYS A 147 10.24 -11.44 4.21
C LYS A 147 9.73 -12.66 3.48
N ALA A 148 9.25 -13.64 4.22
CA ALA A 148 8.61 -14.80 3.61
C ALA A 148 7.21 -14.49 3.07
N TYR A 149 6.55 -13.44 3.56
CA TYR A 149 5.15 -13.15 3.24
C TYR A 149 4.97 -12.01 2.23
N PHE A 150 5.56 -10.86 2.50
CA PHE A 150 5.40 -9.68 1.65
C PHE A 150 6.37 -9.72 0.47
N THR A 151 5.92 -9.23 -0.67
CA THR A 151 6.78 -9.07 -1.84
C THR A 151 7.86 -8.04 -1.54
N ASP A 152 9.12 -8.47 -1.66
CA ASP A 152 10.28 -7.61 -1.48
C ASP A 152 10.57 -6.78 -2.72
N ARG A 153 11.03 -5.55 -2.52
CA ARG A 153 11.60 -4.76 -3.62
C ARG A 153 12.79 -5.51 -4.20
N GLY A 154 12.77 -5.73 -5.51
CA GLY A 154 13.81 -6.50 -6.21
C GLY A 154 13.51 -7.99 -6.36
N GLU A 155 12.47 -8.52 -5.71
CA GLU A 155 12.17 -9.97 -5.73
C GLU A 155 11.51 -10.40 -7.03
N LEU A 156 10.51 -9.64 -7.49
CA LEU A 156 9.69 -9.99 -8.65
C LEU A 156 10.10 -9.17 -9.86
N VAL A 157 10.98 -9.76 -10.68
CA VAL A 157 11.34 -9.25 -12.00
C VAL A 157 10.23 -9.55 -12.99
N ILE A 158 9.84 -8.55 -13.78
CA ILE A 158 8.84 -8.69 -14.84
C ILE A 158 9.43 -8.18 -16.15
N GLU A 159 10.04 -9.10 -16.91
CA GLU A 159 10.77 -8.78 -18.13
C GLU A 159 9.87 -8.24 -19.25
N SER A 160 8.60 -8.63 -19.25
CA SER A 160 7.62 -8.21 -20.25
C SER A 160 6.20 -8.28 -19.73
N THR A 161 5.27 -7.58 -20.38
CA THR A 161 3.85 -7.61 -20.02
C THR A 161 3.25 -9.02 -20.03
N ASP A 162 3.77 -9.92 -20.85
CA ASP A 162 3.27 -11.30 -20.94
C ASP A 162 3.70 -12.11 -19.71
N SER A 163 4.90 -11.87 -19.18
CA SER A 163 5.41 -12.54 -17.97
C SER A 163 4.68 -12.18 -16.68
N LEU A 164 3.89 -11.10 -16.71
CA LEU A 164 3.11 -10.59 -15.58
C LEU A 164 1.92 -11.48 -15.25
N TRP A 165 1.28 -12.07 -16.26
CA TRP A 165 0.05 -12.83 -16.07
C TRP A 165 0.34 -14.12 -15.30
N GLY A 166 -0.51 -14.41 -14.30
CA GLY A 166 -0.32 -15.48 -13.33
C GLY A 166 0.45 -15.05 -12.07
N LYS A 167 1.10 -13.88 -12.06
CA LYS A 167 1.81 -13.40 -10.86
C LYS A 167 0.86 -12.83 -9.80
N THR A 168 1.28 -12.94 -8.54
CA THR A 168 0.61 -12.35 -7.38
C THR A 168 1.63 -11.60 -6.52
N PHE A 169 1.24 -10.41 -6.06
CA PHE A 169 2.04 -9.54 -5.21
C PHE A 169 1.37 -9.37 -3.85
N TYR A 170 2.18 -9.25 -2.80
CA TYR A 170 1.75 -9.03 -1.43
C TYR A 170 2.33 -7.71 -0.92
N PRO A 171 1.59 -6.60 -1.03
CA PRO A 171 2.08 -5.29 -0.64
C PRO A 171 2.28 -5.17 0.87
N PHE A 172 3.21 -4.31 1.26
CA PHE A 172 3.59 -4.07 2.66
C PHE A 172 2.92 -2.83 3.25
N LEU A 173 2.78 -1.77 2.44
CA LEU A 173 2.12 -0.53 2.84
C LEU A 173 0.96 -0.22 1.88
N ARG A 174 -0.10 0.37 2.41
CA ARG A 174 -1.22 0.94 1.65
C ARG A 174 -1.36 2.41 1.99
N ILE A 175 -1.46 3.26 0.98
CA ILE A 175 -1.76 4.69 1.11
C ILE A 175 -3.17 4.93 0.59
N HIS A 176 -4.00 5.55 1.42
CA HIS A 176 -5.34 6.02 1.07
C HIS A 176 -5.24 7.49 0.69
N LYS A 177 -5.34 7.81 -0.60
CA LYS A 177 -5.19 9.17 -1.15
C LYS A 177 -6.30 10.11 -0.70
N ASP A 178 -7.51 9.60 -0.55
CA ASP A 178 -8.70 10.32 -0.11
C ASP A 178 -8.60 10.76 1.37
N ALA A 179 -8.15 9.85 2.23
CA ALA A 179 -7.98 10.10 3.65
C ALA A 179 -6.62 10.71 4.00
N ASN A 180 -5.65 10.65 3.08
CA ASN A 180 -4.24 10.94 3.31
C ASN A 180 -3.70 10.18 4.52
N VAL A 181 -3.92 8.87 4.53
CA VAL A 181 -3.49 7.97 5.61
C VAL A 181 -2.61 6.89 5.01
N GLN A 182 -1.48 6.64 5.68
CA GLN A 182 -0.59 5.53 5.36
C GLN A 182 -0.77 4.41 6.38
N GLU A 183 -0.97 3.20 5.88
CA GLU A 183 -1.32 2.03 6.66
C GLU A 183 -0.35 0.90 6.35
N ARG A 184 0.34 0.41 7.38
CA ARG A 184 1.13 -0.82 7.32
C ARG A 184 0.19 -2.01 7.30
N LEU A 185 0.29 -2.83 6.25
CA LEU A 185 -0.45 -4.08 6.14
C LEU A 185 0.19 -5.12 7.07
N LYS A 186 -0.63 -5.98 7.68
CA LYS A 186 -0.14 -7.07 8.53
C LYS A 186 -0.22 -8.37 7.76
N MET A 187 0.62 -9.35 8.10
CA MET A 187 0.53 -10.69 7.49
C MET A 187 -0.84 -11.37 7.74
N LYS A 188 -1.53 -11.00 8.83
CA LYS A 188 -2.90 -11.44 9.10
C LYS A 188 -3.92 -10.81 8.16
N ASP A 189 -3.60 -9.65 7.61
CA ASP A 189 -4.39 -8.97 6.61
C ASP A 189 -3.97 -9.55 5.25
N SER A 190 -4.79 -10.42 4.67
CA SER A 190 -4.48 -11.05 3.39
C SER A 190 -4.83 -10.10 2.26
N THR A 191 -3.96 -9.12 2.02
CA THR A 191 -4.02 -8.23 0.87
C THR A 191 -3.12 -8.77 -0.23
N SER A 192 -3.66 -8.97 -1.42
CA SER A 192 -2.92 -9.47 -2.58
C SER A 192 -3.40 -8.83 -3.87
N ILE A 193 -2.48 -8.68 -4.81
CA ILE A 193 -2.75 -8.17 -6.16
C ILE A 193 -2.36 -9.27 -7.15
N THR A 194 -3.33 -9.80 -7.90
CA THR A 194 -3.11 -10.93 -8.82
C THR A 194 -3.45 -10.53 -10.25
N PHE A 195 -2.58 -10.90 -11.18
CA PHE A 195 -2.76 -10.72 -12.61
C PHE A 195 -3.23 -12.06 -13.21
N ILE A 196 -4.38 -12.09 -13.88
CA ILE A 196 -5.02 -13.32 -14.35
C ILE A 196 -5.23 -13.24 -15.86
N GLU A 197 -4.78 -14.27 -16.57
CA GLU A 197 -5.16 -14.55 -17.96
C GLU A 197 -6.21 -15.67 -17.98
N THR A 198 -7.29 -15.49 -18.73
CA THR A 198 -8.33 -16.50 -18.96
C THR A 198 -8.40 -16.81 -20.45
N ILE A 199 -8.25 -18.10 -20.80
CA ILE A 199 -8.30 -18.56 -22.19
C ILE A 199 -9.62 -19.31 -22.41
N THR A 200 -10.46 -18.80 -23.31
CA THR A 200 -11.70 -19.45 -23.73
C THR A 200 -11.53 -20.01 -25.14
N VAL A 201 -11.80 -21.31 -25.29
CA VAL A 201 -11.69 -22.04 -26.55
C VAL A 201 -13.08 -22.40 -27.05
N VAL A 202 -13.47 -21.87 -28.21
CA VAL A 202 -14.78 -22.17 -28.84
C VAL A 202 -14.55 -22.91 -30.16
N GLU A 203 -15.04 -24.14 -30.26
CA GLU A 203 -15.06 -24.89 -31.52
C GLU A 203 -16.06 -24.23 -32.48
N LYS A 204 -15.61 -23.87 -33.70
CA LYS A 204 -16.53 -23.42 -34.75
C LYS A 204 -16.99 -24.62 -35.57
N ASP A 205 -18.26 -24.97 -35.45
CA ASP A 205 -18.90 -25.87 -36.41
C ASP A 205 -18.80 -25.27 -37.83
N ALA A 206 -18.23 -26.07 -38.75
CA ALA A 206 -18.18 -25.73 -40.16
C ALA A 206 -19.62 -25.70 -40.74
N LYS A 207 -20.26 -24.53 -40.74
CA LYS A 207 -21.60 -24.36 -41.33
C LYS A 207 -21.58 -24.43 -42.86
N LYS A 208 -22.08 -25.56 -43.38
CA LYS A 208 -22.78 -25.71 -44.65
C LYS A 208 -23.86 -24.61 -44.81
N LYS A 209 -24.08 -24.16 -46.06
CA LYS A 209 -25.06 -23.15 -46.50
C LYS A 209 -26.54 -23.50 -46.17
N LYS A 210 -27.27 -22.47 -45.68
CA LYS A 210 -28.75 -22.13 -45.78
C LYS A 210 -29.78 -23.17 -45.25
N LYS A 211 -30.93 -22.82 -44.61
CA LYS A 211 -31.74 -21.58 -44.45
C LYS A 211 -32.78 -21.75 -43.30
N SER A 212 -33.24 -20.60 -42.77
CA SER A 212 -34.55 -20.22 -42.14
C SER A 212 -34.96 -20.53 -40.68
N LYS A 213 -35.27 -19.41 -39.95
CA LYS A 213 -36.35 -19.10 -38.96
C LYS A 213 -36.44 -19.93 -37.67
N GLU A 214 -36.80 -19.45 -36.47
CA GLU A 214 -37.18 -18.17 -35.80
C GLU A 214 -37.40 -18.52 -34.30
N GLU A 215 -37.01 -17.64 -33.35
CA GLU A 215 -37.43 -17.46 -31.92
C GLU A 215 -37.54 -18.67 -30.94
N GLY A 216 -37.19 -18.65 -29.65
CA GLY A 216 -36.72 -17.64 -28.68
C GLY A 216 -36.64 -18.25 -27.25
N ALA A 217 -35.84 -17.58 -26.39
CA ALA A 217 -35.83 -17.52 -24.92
C ALA A 217 -35.73 -18.78 -24.00
N GLY A 218 -34.81 -18.72 -23.02
CA GLY A 218 -34.84 -19.49 -21.76
C GLY A 218 -33.47 -19.76 -21.12
N GLU A 219 -33.21 -19.16 -19.95
CA GLU A 219 -31.92 -19.02 -19.23
C GLU A 219 -31.41 -20.26 -18.45
N SER A 220 -30.06 -20.37 -18.37
CA SER A 220 -29.14 -20.76 -17.27
C SER A 220 -29.30 -22.08 -16.47
N PRO A 221 -28.23 -22.60 -15.80
CA PRO A 221 -26.93 -22.00 -15.51
C PRO A 221 -25.71 -22.84 -15.98
N VAL A 222 -24.60 -22.16 -16.29
CA VAL A 222 -23.30 -22.81 -16.50
C VAL A 222 -22.44 -22.57 -15.26
N ASP A 223 -22.14 -23.66 -14.60
CA ASP A 223 -21.16 -23.82 -13.52
C ASP A 223 -19.75 -23.49 -14.10
N SER A 224 -19.19 -22.34 -13.73
CA SER A 224 -17.90 -21.86 -14.24
C SER A 224 -16.75 -22.43 -13.41
N LEU A 225 -16.31 -23.63 -13.78
CA LEU A 225 -15.01 -24.16 -13.36
C LEU A 225 -13.89 -23.21 -13.80
N THR A 226 -13.24 -22.58 -12.83
CA THR A 226 -12.05 -21.75 -13.02
C THR A 226 -10.84 -22.67 -13.16
N LEU A 227 -10.42 -22.98 -14.40
CA LEU A 227 -9.19 -23.71 -14.65
C LEU A 227 -8.01 -22.71 -14.70
N ARG A 228 -7.11 -22.80 -13.72
CA ARG A 228 -5.74 -22.30 -13.86
C ARG A 228 -5.07 -23.19 -14.91
N ILE A 229 -4.78 -22.65 -16.09
CA ILE A 229 -4.06 -23.36 -17.13
C ILE A 229 -2.63 -22.83 -17.10
N ASP A 230 -1.70 -23.64 -16.60
CA ASP A 230 -0.26 -23.40 -16.72
C ASP A 230 0.13 -23.50 -18.21
N GLU A 231 1.20 -22.81 -18.65
CA GLU A 231 1.64 -22.74 -20.05
C GLU A 231 1.73 -24.11 -20.75
N ALA A 232 2.09 -25.18 -20.03
CA ALA A 232 2.15 -26.54 -20.56
C ALA A 232 0.78 -27.12 -20.98
N GLY A 233 -0.33 -26.61 -20.44
CA GLY A 233 -1.68 -27.02 -20.82
C GLY A 233 -2.16 -26.42 -22.14
N ALA A 234 -1.70 -25.21 -22.47
CA ALA A 234 -2.07 -24.54 -23.73
C ALA A 234 -1.48 -25.26 -24.95
N ASP A 235 -0.25 -25.76 -24.85
CA ASP A 235 0.40 -26.52 -25.93
C ASP A 235 -0.26 -27.87 -26.19
N SER A 236 -0.84 -28.51 -25.18
CA SER A 236 -1.55 -29.79 -25.34
C SER A 236 -2.86 -29.68 -26.12
N ILE A 237 -3.49 -28.50 -26.14
CA ILE A 237 -4.72 -28.23 -26.90
C ILE A 237 -4.40 -28.01 -28.40
N LEU A 238 -3.18 -27.57 -28.71
CA LEU A 238 -2.71 -27.36 -30.08
C LEU A 238 -2.34 -28.66 -30.82
N ALA A 239 -2.30 -29.80 -30.12
CA ALA A 239 -2.03 -31.12 -30.70
C ALA A 239 -3.28 -31.84 -31.24
N GLY A 240 -4.43 -31.16 -31.29
CA GLY A 240 -5.70 -31.69 -31.78
C GLY A 240 -5.96 -31.41 -33.27
N ASP A 241 -6.29 -32.49 -34.00
CA ASP A 241 -6.92 -32.60 -35.33
C ASP A 241 -6.84 -31.36 -36.27
N PRO A 242 -6.03 -31.39 -37.36
CA PRO A 242 -5.78 -30.25 -38.25
C PRO A 242 -7.02 -29.68 -38.98
N ASP A 243 -8.17 -30.36 -38.90
CA ASP A 243 -9.42 -29.95 -39.56
C ASP A 243 -10.40 -29.14 -38.69
N LYS A 244 -10.12 -28.93 -37.39
CA LYS A 244 -11.00 -28.13 -36.51
C LYS A 244 -10.62 -26.65 -36.48
N LYS A 245 -11.51 -25.77 -36.98
CA LYS A 245 -11.37 -24.31 -36.81
C LYS A 245 -11.78 -23.89 -35.40
N VAL A 246 -10.80 -23.63 -34.55
CA VAL A 246 -11.01 -23.19 -33.18
C VAL A 246 -10.92 -21.66 -33.09
N LYS A 247 -11.78 -21.01 -32.30
CA LYS A 247 -11.62 -19.61 -31.89
C LYS A 247 -11.10 -19.57 -30.46
N ILE A 248 -9.89 -19.05 -30.29
CA ILE A 248 -9.29 -18.79 -28.98
C ILE A 248 -9.55 -17.32 -28.62
N THR A 249 -10.06 -17.07 -27.43
CA THR A 249 -10.27 -15.72 -26.88
C THR A 249 -9.52 -15.62 -25.56
N LYS A 250 -8.67 -14.60 -25.41
CA LYS A 250 -7.90 -14.33 -24.20
C LYS A 250 -8.48 -13.10 -23.50
N GLU A 251 -8.72 -13.21 -22.21
CA GLU A 251 -9.20 -12.12 -21.37
C GLU A 251 -8.23 -11.91 -20.20
N TYR A 252 -7.94 -10.66 -19.89
CA TYR A 252 -6.95 -10.28 -18.89
C TYR A 252 -7.62 -9.53 -17.75
N PHE A 253 -7.23 -9.83 -16.52
CA PHE A 253 -7.79 -9.20 -15.32
C PHE A 253 -6.72 -8.87 -14.31
N VAL A 254 -6.91 -7.76 -13.61
CA VAL A 254 -6.22 -7.46 -12.34
C VAL A 254 -7.21 -7.65 -11.21
N VAL A 255 -6.83 -8.42 -10.20
CA VAL A 255 -7.68 -8.70 -9.03
C VAL A 255 -6.97 -8.19 -7.78
N VAL A 256 -7.59 -7.25 -7.09
CA VAL A 256 -7.14 -6.79 -5.77
C VAL A 256 -8.05 -7.42 -4.73
N GLN A 257 -7.48 -8.27 -3.89
CA GLN A 257 -8.18 -8.87 -2.77
C GLN A 257 -7.65 -8.27 -1.47
N SER A 258 -8.54 -7.95 -0.54
CA SER A 258 -8.18 -7.49 0.81
C SER A 258 -9.06 -8.17 1.83
N ILE A 259 -8.45 -9.00 2.67
CA ILE A 259 -9.08 -9.60 3.84
C ILE A 259 -8.53 -8.92 5.08
N LEU A 260 -9.26 -7.93 5.61
CA LEU A 260 -8.85 -7.17 6.78
C LEU A 260 -9.51 -7.76 8.03
N GLN A 261 -8.70 -8.01 9.08
CA GLN A 261 -9.22 -8.48 10.36
C GLN A 261 -9.15 -7.39 11.42
N TYR A 262 -10.33 -6.90 11.83
CA TYR A 262 -10.46 -5.91 12.88
C TYR A 262 -10.42 -6.54 14.27
N LYS A 263 -10.14 -5.70 15.27
CA LYS A 263 -9.96 -6.13 16.67
C LYS A 263 -11.23 -6.62 17.35
N ASP A 264 -12.38 -6.16 16.88
CA ASP A 264 -13.70 -6.63 17.31
C ASP A 264 -14.06 -8.01 16.74
N GLY A 265 -13.13 -8.61 15.98
CA GLY A 265 -13.32 -9.89 15.31
C GLY A 265 -14.03 -9.78 13.97
N GLN A 266 -14.46 -8.58 13.56
CA GLN A 266 -15.03 -8.37 12.24
C GLN A 266 -13.97 -8.62 11.16
N ARG A 267 -14.44 -9.20 10.06
CA ARG A 267 -13.63 -9.44 8.86
C ARG A 267 -14.29 -8.71 7.71
N GLU A 268 -13.53 -7.84 7.07
CA GLU A 268 -13.91 -7.28 5.79
C GLU A 268 -13.17 -8.03 4.69
N ASN A 269 -13.93 -8.57 3.73
CA ASN A 269 -13.38 -9.24 2.57
C ASN A 269 -13.86 -8.49 1.33
N THR A 270 -12.93 -7.80 0.67
CA THR A 270 -13.19 -7.09 -0.57
C THR A 270 -12.38 -7.73 -1.69
N THR A 271 -13.05 -7.94 -2.83
CA THR A 271 -12.42 -8.40 -4.06
C THR A 271 -12.86 -7.47 -5.17
N GLU A 272 -11.90 -6.73 -5.72
CA GLU A 272 -12.11 -5.83 -6.85
C GLU A 272 -11.45 -6.47 -8.08
N LYS A 273 -12.24 -6.73 -9.13
CA LYS A 273 -11.78 -7.35 -10.37
C LYS A 273 -11.88 -6.35 -11.53
N TYR A 274 -10.76 -6.12 -12.18
CA TYR A 274 -10.59 -5.11 -13.22
C TYR A 274 -10.30 -5.79 -14.57
N PRO A 275 -11.25 -5.81 -15.53
CA PRO A 275 -10.99 -6.32 -16.87
C PRO A 275 -10.05 -5.36 -17.62
N ILE A 276 -8.96 -5.88 -18.16
CA ILE A 276 -7.94 -5.10 -18.85
C ILE A 276 -8.16 -5.19 -20.36
N ARG A 277 -8.26 -4.01 -20.99
CA ARG A 277 -8.45 -3.88 -22.43
C ARG A 277 -7.18 -3.47 -23.15
N LYS A 278 -6.35 -2.65 -22.51
CA LYS A 278 -5.14 -2.10 -23.11
C LYS A 278 -4.07 -1.93 -22.03
N ILE A 279 -2.81 -2.09 -22.42
CA ILE A 279 -1.64 -1.77 -21.61
C ILE A 279 -0.83 -0.75 -22.40
N ASN A 280 -0.39 0.31 -21.72
CA ASN A 280 0.58 1.26 -22.26
C ASN A 280 1.80 1.25 -21.36
N GLU A 281 2.98 1.27 -21.97
CA GLU A 281 4.24 1.41 -21.26
C GLU A 281 4.80 2.82 -21.45
N LYS A 282 5.39 3.36 -20.38
CA LYS A 282 6.16 4.59 -20.39
C LYS A 282 7.47 4.34 -19.66
N GLU A 283 8.54 4.94 -20.16
CA GLU A 283 9.86 4.92 -19.55
C GLU A 283 10.25 6.35 -19.18
N ASP A 284 10.76 6.53 -17.97
CA ASP A 284 11.48 7.73 -17.57
C ASP A 284 12.98 7.51 -17.77
N ALA A 285 13.53 8.17 -18.79
CA ALA A 285 14.95 8.05 -19.12
C ALA A 285 15.87 8.74 -18.11
N GLU A 286 15.32 9.64 -17.28
CA GLU A 286 16.08 10.42 -16.27
C GLU A 286 16.08 9.75 -14.89
N ALA A 287 15.29 8.68 -14.70
CA ALA A 287 15.18 7.98 -13.42
C ALA A 287 16.53 7.44 -12.94
N GLY A 288 16.81 7.68 -11.66
CA GLY A 288 18.00 7.17 -10.98
C GLY A 288 18.00 5.64 -10.82
N LEU A 289 19.16 5.08 -10.48
CA LEU A 289 19.38 3.63 -10.27
C LEU A 289 18.47 2.94 -9.24
N GLN A 290 17.82 3.71 -8.37
CA GLN A 290 16.97 3.23 -7.28
C GLN A 290 15.54 3.78 -7.37
N GLU A 291 15.22 4.45 -8.48
CA GLU A 291 13.94 5.09 -8.73
C GLU A 291 13.10 4.25 -9.69
N GLU A 292 11.81 4.54 -9.71
CA GLU A 292 10.86 3.94 -10.63
C GLU A 292 11.15 4.45 -12.03
N LYS A 293 11.48 3.52 -12.94
CA LYS A 293 11.89 3.83 -14.30
C LYS A 293 10.82 3.53 -15.32
N TYR A 294 10.04 2.47 -15.09
CA TYR A 294 9.01 2.03 -16.02
C TYR A 294 7.64 2.15 -15.36
N LEU A 295 6.67 2.62 -16.14
CA LEU A 295 5.27 2.70 -15.76
C LEU A 295 4.43 1.93 -16.76
N TRP A 296 3.75 0.90 -16.28
CA TRP A 296 2.74 0.18 -17.03
C TRP A 296 1.34 0.66 -16.62
N GLU A 297 0.65 1.30 -17.56
CA GLU A 297 -0.72 1.79 -17.42
C GLU A 297 -1.69 0.78 -18.04
N PHE A 298 -2.45 0.09 -17.19
CA PHE A 298 -3.54 -0.79 -17.61
C PHE A 298 -4.83 0.03 -17.70
N VAL A 299 -5.45 0.01 -18.87
CA VAL A 299 -6.73 0.67 -19.14
C VAL A 299 -7.82 -0.39 -19.15
N THR A 300 -8.78 -0.21 -18.26
CA THR A 300 -9.94 -1.10 -18.11
C THR A 300 -11.07 -0.75 -19.08
N ASP A 301 -12.08 -1.61 -19.17
CA ASP A 301 -13.23 -1.39 -20.08
C ASP A 301 -14.02 -0.11 -19.78
N ASN A 302 -14.10 0.29 -18.51
CA ASN A 302 -14.74 1.54 -18.09
C ASN A 302 -13.78 2.75 -18.12
N LYS A 303 -12.59 2.60 -18.72
CA LYS A 303 -11.52 3.60 -18.83
C LYS A 303 -10.85 3.99 -17.51
N THR A 304 -11.09 3.26 -16.43
CA THR A 304 -10.26 3.39 -15.21
C THR A 304 -8.84 2.96 -15.53
N LYS A 305 -7.88 3.71 -14.99
CA LYS A 305 -6.44 3.45 -15.15
C LYS A 305 -5.89 2.81 -13.88
N ILE A 306 -5.05 1.81 -14.08
CA ILE A 306 -4.28 1.15 -13.04
C ILE A 306 -2.82 1.32 -13.41
N HIS A 307 -1.98 1.62 -12.44
CA HIS A 307 -0.56 1.89 -12.65
C HIS A 307 0.28 0.86 -11.89
N LEU A 308 1.21 0.24 -12.60
CA LEU A 308 2.26 -0.59 -12.01
C LEU A 308 3.59 0.06 -12.33
N TYR A 309 4.33 0.39 -11.28
CA TYR A 309 5.65 1.00 -11.38
C TYR A 309 6.72 -0.07 -11.17
N LEU A 310 7.74 -0.03 -12.03
CA LEU A 310 8.88 -0.91 -11.98
C LEU A 310 10.17 -0.10 -11.87
N ASN A 311 11.14 -0.61 -11.12
CA ASN A 311 12.48 -0.03 -11.04
C ASN A 311 13.26 -0.29 -12.34
N GLY A 312 14.47 0.29 -12.45
CA GLY A 312 15.34 0.10 -13.62
C GLY A 312 15.72 -1.36 -13.95
N ASP A 313 15.65 -2.26 -12.97
CA ASP A 313 15.85 -3.71 -13.12
C ASP A 313 14.54 -4.49 -13.40
N HIS A 314 13.47 -3.78 -13.75
CA HIS A 314 12.12 -4.32 -14.02
C HIS A 314 11.49 -5.03 -12.83
N THR A 315 11.87 -4.68 -11.60
CA THR A 315 11.26 -5.22 -10.39
C THR A 315 10.11 -4.36 -9.91
N VAL A 316 9.05 -4.98 -9.39
CA VAL A 316 7.86 -4.27 -8.89
C VAL A 316 8.20 -3.41 -7.68
N SER A 317 7.78 -2.14 -7.71
CA SER A 317 7.91 -1.20 -6.59
C SER A 317 6.54 -0.80 -6.02
N THR A 318 5.67 -0.30 -6.90
CA THR A 318 4.41 0.36 -6.53
C THR A 318 3.29 -0.09 -7.44
N PHE A 319 2.10 -0.24 -6.86
CA PHE A 319 0.86 -0.51 -7.59
C PHE A 319 -0.21 0.49 -7.16
N GLU A 320 -0.85 1.15 -8.11
CA GLU A 320 -1.88 2.15 -7.87
C GLU A 320 -3.17 1.80 -8.60
N VAL A 321 -4.29 1.89 -7.88
CA VAL A 321 -5.63 1.75 -8.41
C VAL A 321 -6.62 2.61 -7.62
N GLY A 322 -7.34 3.48 -8.34
CA GLY A 322 -8.27 4.42 -7.71
C GLY A 322 -7.57 5.32 -6.68
N GLU A 323 -8.15 5.41 -5.49
CA GLU A 323 -7.61 6.21 -4.38
C GLU A 323 -6.59 5.44 -3.50
N LYS A 324 -6.11 4.27 -3.96
CA LYS A 324 -5.21 3.42 -3.19
C LYS A 324 -3.87 3.24 -3.90
N VAL A 325 -2.78 3.46 -3.17
CA VAL A 325 -1.42 3.11 -3.58
C VAL A 325 -0.92 1.98 -2.68
N TYR A 326 -0.29 0.99 -3.27
CA TYR A 326 0.26 -0.18 -2.59
C TYR A 326 1.76 -0.23 -2.84
N LEU A 327 2.54 -0.25 -1.76
CA LEU A 327 4.00 -0.26 -1.83
C LEU A 327 4.52 -1.65 -1.43
N MET A 328 5.50 -2.15 -2.17
CA MET A 328 6.22 -3.39 -1.82
C MET A 328 7.17 -3.16 -0.64
N ARG A 329 7.64 -4.24 0.01
CA ARG A 329 8.52 -4.11 1.18
C ARG A 329 9.87 -3.51 0.79
N GLY A 330 10.34 -2.56 1.61
CA GLY A 330 11.61 -1.87 1.40
C GLY A 330 11.55 -0.67 0.45
N PHE A 331 10.34 -0.26 0.03
CA PHE A 331 10.07 0.98 -0.67
C PHE A 331 10.30 2.20 0.21
#